data_AF-A0A956BI25-F1
#
_entry.id   AF-A0A956BI25-F1
#
_cell.length_a   1.000
_cell.length_b   1.000
_cell.length_c   1.000
_cell.angle_alpha   90.00
_cell.angle_beta   90.00
_cell.angle_gamma   90.00
#
_symmetry.space_group_name_H-M   'P 1'
#
loop_
_entity.id
_entity.type
_entity.pdbx_description
1 polymer ?
#
loop_
_entity_poly.entity_id
_entity_poly.type
_entity_poly.pdbx_seq_one_letter_code
_entity_poly.pdbx_strand_id
1 'polypeptide(L)'
;MAQQARFAAILDGPLDNPESDRFDRAAYARGIAELILEYDGADSFVVGLYGAWGEGKSTLLRFVQRGLDEAGNAVSVVGYNPWLGTTADEMVKEVLQTVDEALGGGDSKATELLGVFEQLAKAGTQAAPDPASKLFAITAHALASTIRQARSGDSAMLGRIDRAMERQGRRVVVMVDDVDRLDGDTAFELLKLIMLMRSLPRVVFLVACDRTMVAKAIGHRFGGRHADGTAFLEKVVQVGLDIPPAAVHQLESYIVESLAEFVGRDTNSDDGEYEDALREALKQCVLPIHRTPRSVSRLVDAVRFGFDKLAGEVDLIDFVLIEALRLGSPEVFDLVRSHTEVLCNGGRSRGEVLLASRAGKNVVERTGSMSTRMLLADEMELALGSMPRVEA
;
A
#
# COMPACT_ATOMS: atom_id res chain seq x y z
N MET A 1 11.07 -43.94 -3.91
CA MET A 1 10.42 -42.91 -4.74
C MET A 1 10.25 -41.69 -3.87
N ALA A 2 11.12 -40.69 -4.02
CA ALA A 2 11.01 -39.44 -3.28
C ALA A 2 9.72 -38.74 -3.72
N GLN A 3 8.85 -38.48 -2.76
CA GLN A 3 7.63 -37.72 -2.96
C GLN A 3 8.07 -36.31 -3.37
N GLN A 4 8.01 -35.98 -4.67
CA GLN A 4 8.22 -34.62 -5.15
C GLN A 4 7.27 -33.72 -4.36
N ALA A 5 7.83 -32.90 -3.47
CA ALA A 5 7.09 -31.85 -2.82
C ALA A 5 6.50 -30.99 -3.95
N ARG A 6 5.17 -30.99 -4.07
CA ARG A 6 4.50 -30.14 -5.05
C ARG A 6 4.86 -28.70 -4.71
N PHE A 7 5.46 -27.99 -5.65
CA PHE A 7 5.63 -26.54 -5.56
C PHE A 7 4.25 -25.91 -5.34
N ALA A 8 3.96 -25.53 -4.10
CA ALA A 8 2.84 -24.68 -3.77
C ALA A 8 3.39 -23.27 -3.78
N ALA A 9 3.09 -22.49 -4.83
CA ALA A 9 3.39 -21.07 -4.82
C ALA A 9 2.79 -20.45 -3.56
N ILE A 10 3.56 -19.65 -2.81
CA ILE A 10 2.98 -18.80 -1.78
C ILE A 10 2.14 -17.77 -2.55
N LEU A 11 0.83 -17.96 -2.57
CA LEU A 11 -0.06 -16.99 -3.20
C LEU A 11 0.02 -15.69 -2.39
N ASP A 12 0.48 -14.61 -3.03
CA ASP A 12 0.50 -13.25 -2.47
C ASP A 12 -0.95 -12.77 -2.31
N GLY A 13 -1.54 -13.15 -1.19
CA GLY A 13 -2.86 -12.77 -0.74
C GLY A 13 -2.79 -12.19 0.68
N PRO A 14 -3.81 -11.41 1.08
CA PRO A 14 -3.85 -10.91 2.45
C PRO A 14 -4.00 -12.09 3.44
N LEU A 15 -3.48 -11.92 4.65
CA LEU A 15 -3.60 -12.94 5.70
C LEU A 15 -4.94 -12.79 6.43
N ASP A 16 -5.57 -13.92 6.75
CA ASP A 16 -6.82 -13.96 7.53
C ASP A 16 -6.58 -14.31 9.01
N ASN A 17 -5.47 -15.00 9.31
CA ASN A 17 -5.13 -15.41 10.67
C ASN A 17 -4.03 -14.50 11.26
N PRO A 18 -4.33 -13.73 12.33
CA PRO A 18 -3.34 -12.95 13.07
C PRO A 18 -2.15 -13.76 13.60
N GLU A 19 -2.33 -15.06 13.88
CA GLU A 19 -1.24 -15.92 14.37
C GLU A 19 -0.18 -16.21 13.29
N SER A 20 -0.52 -16.03 12.02
CA SER A 20 0.40 -16.19 10.89
C SER A 20 1.12 -14.90 10.53
N ASP A 21 0.89 -13.82 11.28
CA ASP A 21 1.53 -12.52 11.06
C ASP A 21 3.02 -12.56 11.43
N ARG A 22 3.85 -12.07 10.50
CA ARG A 22 5.32 -12.02 10.65
C ARG A 22 5.84 -10.58 10.69
N PHE A 23 4.96 -9.58 10.58
CA PHE A 23 5.32 -8.16 10.41
C PHE A 23 4.53 -7.23 11.34
N ASP A 24 4.08 -7.73 12.48
CA ASP A 24 3.37 -7.02 13.57
C ASP A 24 2.14 -6.20 13.12
N ARG A 25 1.49 -6.60 12.03
CA ARG A 25 0.24 -6.01 11.55
C ARG A 25 -0.92 -6.31 12.48
N ALA A 26 -0.96 -7.46 13.14
CA ALA A 26 -2.02 -7.87 14.04
C ALA A 26 -2.11 -6.97 15.27
N ALA A 27 -0.96 -6.64 15.88
CA ALA A 27 -0.92 -5.75 17.03
C ALA A 27 -1.40 -4.34 16.67
N TYR A 28 -0.96 -3.84 15.50
CA TYR A 28 -1.39 -2.52 15.00
C TYR A 28 -2.89 -2.49 14.65
N ALA A 29 -3.40 -3.54 14.01
CA ALA A 29 -4.83 -3.70 13.71
C ALA A 29 -5.70 -3.66 14.96
N ARG A 30 -5.25 -4.28 16.06
CA ARG A 30 -5.98 -4.26 17.34
C ARG A 30 -6.17 -2.83 17.84
N GLY A 31 -5.13 -2.00 17.83
CA GLY A 31 -5.23 -0.59 18.24
C GLY A 31 -6.19 0.22 17.35
N ILE A 32 -6.25 -0.08 16.04
CA ILE A 32 -7.22 0.54 15.12
C ILE A 32 -8.65 0.10 15.46
N ALA A 33 -8.87 -1.19 15.72
CA ALA A 33 -10.17 -1.70 16.11
C ALA A 33 -10.64 -1.08 17.45
N GLU A 34 -9.75 -1.01 18.45
CA GLU A 34 -9.99 -0.34 19.74
C GLU A 34 -10.37 1.13 19.54
N LEU A 35 -9.61 1.89 18.74
CA LEU A 35 -9.94 3.27 18.38
C LEU A 35 -11.36 3.40 17.81
N ILE A 36 -11.76 2.49 16.92
CA ILE A 36 -13.09 2.49 16.30
C ILE A 36 -14.17 2.12 17.30
N LEU A 37 -13.90 1.21 18.25
CA LEU A 37 -14.87 0.75 19.24
C LEU A 37 -15.05 1.75 20.39
N GLU A 38 -13.97 2.34 20.87
CA GLU A 38 -13.96 3.25 22.02
C GLU A 38 -14.45 4.66 21.69
N TYR A 39 -14.44 5.04 20.40
CA TYR A 39 -15.00 6.32 19.99
C TYR A 39 -16.47 6.41 20.43
N ASP A 40 -16.82 7.36 21.28
CA ASP A 40 -18.18 7.53 21.83
C ASP A 40 -19.01 8.55 21.03
N GLY A 41 -18.36 9.24 20.08
CA GLY A 41 -19.00 10.22 19.23
C GLY A 41 -20.12 9.62 18.38
N ALA A 42 -21.23 10.37 18.31
CA ALA A 42 -22.33 10.08 17.40
C ALA A 42 -21.99 10.45 15.95
N ASP A 43 -21.00 11.30 15.73
CA ASP A 43 -20.59 11.76 14.41
C ASP A 43 -19.80 10.68 13.65
N SER A 44 -19.91 10.69 12.32
CA SER A 44 -19.02 9.89 11.48
C SER A 44 -17.64 10.48 11.33
N PHE A 45 -16.64 9.63 11.15
CA PHE A 45 -15.27 10.03 10.89
C PHE A 45 -14.57 9.13 9.87
N VAL A 46 -13.49 9.65 9.30
CA VAL A 46 -12.67 8.95 8.31
C VAL A 46 -11.29 8.71 8.91
N VAL A 47 -10.87 7.45 8.89
CA VAL A 47 -9.54 6.98 9.22
C VAL A 47 -8.83 6.61 7.93
N GLY A 48 -7.68 7.19 7.66
CA GLY A 48 -6.82 6.81 6.54
C GLY A 48 -5.73 5.86 7.02
N LEU A 49 -5.59 4.71 6.38
CA LEU A 49 -4.49 3.77 6.57
C LEU A 49 -3.51 3.90 5.41
N TYR A 50 -2.39 4.54 5.66
CA TYR A 50 -1.44 4.90 4.63
C TYR A 50 -0.27 3.95 4.61
N GLY A 51 -0.01 3.33 3.46
CA GLY A 51 1.17 2.50 3.27
C GLY A 51 1.53 2.35 1.80
N ALA A 52 2.81 2.22 1.52
CA ALA A 52 3.30 2.00 0.17
C ALA A 52 2.81 0.66 -0.40
N TRP A 53 3.08 0.41 -1.68
CA TRP A 53 2.80 -0.89 -2.28
C TRP A 53 3.55 -2.00 -1.54
N GLY A 54 2.79 -2.94 -0.96
CA GLY A 54 3.34 -4.19 -0.44
C GLY A 54 3.65 -4.17 1.05
N GLU A 55 3.26 -3.11 1.76
CA GLU A 55 3.41 -2.99 3.22
C GLU A 55 2.34 -3.74 4.02
N GLY A 56 1.35 -4.34 3.34
CA GLY A 56 0.33 -5.17 3.97
C GLY A 56 -0.99 -4.46 4.31
N LYS A 57 -1.36 -3.38 3.59
CA LYS A 57 -2.64 -2.66 3.72
C LYS A 57 -3.85 -3.60 3.82
N SER A 58 -4.03 -4.48 2.83
CA SER A 58 -5.15 -5.42 2.80
C SER A 58 -5.12 -6.43 3.96
N THR A 59 -3.94 -6.91 4.36
CA THR A 59 -3.80 -7.80 5.54
C THR A 59 -4.20 -7.06 6.82
N LEU A 60 -3.76 -5.81 6.96
CA LEU A 60 -4.10 -4.96 8.09
C LEU A 60 -5.62 -4.73 8.15
N LEU A 61 -6.28 -4.42 7.03
CA LEU A 61 -7.74 -4.29 6.96
C LEU A 61 -8.46 -5.56 7.42
N ARG A 62 -8.01 -6.74 6.97
CA ARG A 62 -8.61 -8.01 7.41
C ARG A 62 -8.45 -8.26 8.91
N PHE A 63 -7.30 -7.92 9.47
CA PHE A 63 -7.09 -8.03 10.92
C PHE A 63 -7.94 -7.03 11.70
N VAL A 64 -8.13 -5.81 11.20
CA VAL A 64 -9.05 -4.84 11.81
C VAL A 64 -10.48 -5.36 11.74
N GLN A 65 -10.92 -5.87 10.59
CA GLN A 65 -12.25 -6.44 10.40
C GLN A 65 -12.50 -7.56 11.41
N ARG A 66 -11.54 -8.47 11.56
CA ARG A 66 -11.63 -9.56 12.54
C ARG A 66 -11.79 -9.04 13.97
N GLY A 67 -10.99 -8.05 14.38
CA GLY A 67 -11.11 -7.45 15.71
C GLY A 67 -12.47 -6.76 15.95
N LEU A 68 -13.05 -6.16 14.90
CA LEU A 68 -14.39 -5.57 14.96
C LEU A 68 -15.50 -6.62 14.97
N ASP A 69 -15.35 -7.72 14.23
CA ASP A 69 -16.31 -8.84 14.22
C ASP A 69 -16.36 -9.53 15.58
N GLU A 70 -15.22 -9.62 16.29
CA GLU A 70 -15.12 -10.12 17.66
C GLU A 70 -15.90 -9.25 18.69
N ALA A 71 -16.10 -7.96 18.39
CA ALA A 71 -16.95 -7.07 19.20
C ALA A 71 -18.47 -7.32 18.99
N GLY A 72 -18.84 -8.25 18.10
CA GLY A 72 -20.19 -8.72 17.90
C GLY A 72 -21.14 -7.65 17.36
N ASN A 73 -22.37 -7.61 17.89
CA ASN A 73 -23.44 -6.78 17.34
C ASN A 73 -23.24 -5.26 17.53
N ALA A 74 -22.20 -4.80 18.22
CA ALA A 74 -21.93 -3.37 18.38
C ALA A 74 -21.54 -2.70 17.04
N VAL A 75 -20.95 -3.47 16.11
CA VAL A 75 -20.43 -2.96 14.83
C VAL A 75 -21.01 -3.78 13.67
N SER A 76 -21.14 -3.15 12.50
CA SER A 76 -21.39 -3.78 11.22
C SER A 76 -20.27 -3.37 10.27
N VAL A 77 -19.38 -4.29 9.92
CA VAL A 77 -18.28 -4.03 9.01
C VAL A 77 -18.72 -4.35 7.58
N VAL A 78 -18.41 -3.46 6.65
CA VAL A 78 -18.60 -3.71 5.22
C VAL A 78 -17.35 -3.36 4.45
N GLY A 79 -16.87 -4.31 3.65
CA GLY A 79 -15.73 -4.11 2.75
C GLY A 79 -16.20 -3.62 1.40
N TYR A 80 -15.48 -2.63 0.86
CA TYR A 80 -15.68 -2.07 -0.46
C TYR A 80 -14.34 -1.96 -1.19
N ASN A 81 -14.28 -2.48 -2.41
CA ASN A 81 -13.11 -2.34 -3.28
C ASN A 81 -13.54 -1.63 -4.58
N PRO A 82 -13.28 -0.31 -4.71
CA PRO A 82 -13.69 0.49 -5.87
C PRO A 82 -12.96 0.09 -7.16
N TRP A 83 -11.86 -0.67 -7.08
CA TRP A 83 -11.11 -1.10 -8.26
C TRP A 83 -11.79 -2.25 -9.01
N LEU A 84 -12.65 -3.04 -8.35
CA LEU A 84 -13.21 -4.28 -8.93
C LEU A 84 -14.33 -4.05 -9.96
N GLY A 85 -14.73 -2.81 -10.18
CA GLY A 85 -15.63 -2.47 -11.26
C GLY A 85 -16.29 -1.15 -10.99
N THR A 86 -16.40 -0.37 -12.06
CA THR A 86 -17.47 0.56 -12.39
C THR A 86 -17.02 2.00 -12.66
N THR A 87 -17.88 2.73 -13.39
CA THR A 87 -17.76 4.17 -13.57
C THR A 87 -17.95 4.90 -12.23
N ALA A 88 -17.51 6.16 -12.13
CA ALA A 88 -17.66 6.93 -10.90
C ALA A 88 -19.12 6.96 -10.36
N ASP A 89 -20.12 7.01 -11.24
CA ASP A 89 -21.54 7.03 -10.85
C ASP A 89 -22.02 5.69 -10.26
N GLU A 90 -21.53 4.59 -10.80
CA GLU A 90 -21.85 3.24 -10.33
C GLU A 90 -21.13 2.94 -9.01
N MET A 91 -19.86 3.34 -8.87
CA MET A 91 -19.10 3.27 -7.61
C MET A 91 -19.84 4.01 -6.49
N VAL A 92 -20.35 5.21 -6.78
CA VAL A 92 -21.16 5.96 -5.82
C VAL A 92 -22.42 5.19 -5.41
N LYS A 93 -23.13 4.58 -6.36
CA LYS A 93 -24.32 3.76 -6.07
C LYS A 93 -23.99 2.57 -5.20
N GLU A 94 -22.92 1.85 -5.51
CA GLU A 94 -22.49 0.66 -4.77
C GLU A 94 -22.15 1.00 -3.33
N VAL A 95 -21.37 2.06 -3.09
CA VAL A 95 -21.04 2.50 -1.71
C VAL A 95 -22.30 2.89 -0.94
N LEU A 96 -23.22 3.60 -1.59
CA LEU A 96 -24.47 4.01 -0.94
C LEU A 96 -25.40 2.83 -0.64
N GLN A 97 -25.47 1.83 -1.53
CA GLN A 97 -26.19 0.58 -1.28
C GLN A 97 -25.55 -0.23 -0.14
N THR A 98 -24.22 -0.33 -0.15
CA THR A 98 -23.42 -0.99 0.89
C THR A 98 -23.71 -0.39 2.27
N VAL A 99 -23.72 0.95 2.37
CA VAL A 99 -24.10 1.65 3.59
C VAL A 99 -25.57 1.40 3.92
N ASP A 100 -26.47 1.45 2.96
CA ASP A 100 -27.90 1.26 3.19
C ASP A 100 -28.25 -0.13 3.75
N GLU A 101 -27.66 -1.18 3.17
CA GLU A 101 -27.81 -2.56 3.64
C GLU A 101 -27.30 -2.73 5.07
N ALA A 102 -26.15 -2.12 5.40
CA ALA A 102 -25.60 -2.13 6.76
C ALA A 102 -26.53 -1.43 7.77
N LEU A 103 -27.33 -0.47 7.31
CA LEU A 103 -28.33 0.26 8.09
C LEU A 103 -29.70 -0.45 8.13
N GLY A 104 -29.78 -1.69 7.63
CA GLY A 104 -31.01 -2.47 7.56
C GLY A 104 -32.07 -1.83 6.65
N GLY A 105 -31.64 -1.07 5.65
CA GLY A 105 -32.48 -0.55 4.57
C GLY A 105 -32.63 -1.53 3.41
N GLY A 106 -33.70 -1.35 2.63
CA GLY A 106 -33.79 -1.85 1.27
C GLY A 106 -33.80 -0.67 0.29
N ASP A 107 -33.56 -0.95 -1.00
CA ASP A 107 -33.32 -0.06 -2.18
C ASP A 107 -33.81 1.40 -2.13
N SER A 108 -34.94 1.66 -1.47
CA SER A 108 -35.49 2.99 -1.24
C SER A 108 -34.53 4.00 -0.60
N LYS A 109 -33.73 3.60 0.41
CA LYS A 109 -32.87 4.53 1.18
C LYS A 109 -31.54 4.83 0.45
N ALA A 110 -30.99 3.87 -0.29
CA ALA A 110 -29.84 4.09 -1.18
C ALA A 110 -30.18 5.08 -2.33
N THR A 111 -31.34 4.93 -2.96
CA THR A 111 -31.86 5.86 -3.99
C THR A 111 -32.02 7.28 -3.45
N GLU A 112 -32.47 7.36 -2.20
CA GLU A 112 -32.61 8.58 -1.42
C GLU A 112 -31.24 9.25 -1.17
N LEU A 113 -30.22 8.52 -0.70
CA LEU A 113 -28.85 9.03 -0.51
C LEU A 113 -28.20 9.52 -1.82
N LEU A 114 -28.46 8.83 -2.93
CA LEU A 114 -28.01 9.23 -4.27
C LEU A 114 -28.58 10.59 -4.66
N GLY A 115 -29.86 10.85 -4.37
CA GLY A 115 -30.48 12.15 -4.64
C GLY A 115 -29.81 13.30 -3.87
N VAL A 116 -29.38 13.06 -2.63
CA VAL A 116 -28.62 14.04 -1.83
C VAL A 116 -27.22 14.26 -2.42
N PHE A 117 -26.55 13.18 -2.84
CA PHE A 117 -25.26 13.27 -3.52
C PHE A 117 -25.34 14.11 -4.79
N GLU A 118 -26.31 13.85 -5.67
CA GLU A 118 -26.50 14.60 -6.90
C GLU A 118 -26.76 16.09 -6.66
N GLN A 119 -27.56 16.44 -5.64
CA GLN A 119 -27.83 17.83 -5.28
C GLN A 119 -26.58 18.55 -4.78
N LEU A 120 -25.76 17.88 -3.96
CA LEU A 120 -24.51 18.41 -3.43
C LEU A 120 -23.44 18.55 -4.51
N ALA A 121 -23.34 17.57 -5.42
CA ALA A 121 -22.48 17.64 -6.59
C ALA A 121 -22.84 18.83 -7.49
N LYS A 122 -24.13 19.10 -7.69
CA LYS A 122 -24.63 20.26 -8.45
C LYS A 122 -24.34 21.59 -7.73
N ALA A 123 -24.50 21.66 -6.41
CA ALA A 123 -24.24 22.87 -5.61
C ALA A 123 -22.75 23.27 -5.59
N GLY A 124 -21.82 22.31 -5.60
CA GLY A 124 -20.37 22.56 -5.64
C GLY A 124 -19.85 23.18 -6.95
N THR A 125 -20.71 23.36 -7.97
CA THR A 125 -20.31 23.92 -9.27
C THR A 125 -20.50 25.44 -9.38
N GLN A 126 -21.16 26.09 -8.42
CA GLN A 126 -21.57 27.49 -8.52
C GLN A 126 -20.99 28.40 -7.42
N ALA A 127 -19.67 28.50 -7.28
CA ALA A 127 -19.01 29.67 -6.68
C ALA A 127 -17.47 29.49 -6.63
N ALA A 128 -16.74 30.11 -7.56
CA ALA A 128 -15.40 30.72 -7.39
C ALA A 128 -14.69 30.83 -8.76
N PRO A 129 -13.60 31.62 -8.91
CA PRO A 129 -12.91 31.80 -10.19
C PRO A 129 -11.95 30.66 -10.58
N ASP A 130 -11.46 29.87 -9.62
CA ASP A 130 -10.38 28.87 -9.81
C ASP A 130 -10.85 27.45 -9.39
N PRO A 131 -10.63 26.38 -10.19
CA PRO A 131 -11.02 25.00 -9.86
C PRO A 131 -10.56 24.49 -8.50
N ALA A 132 -9.35 24.84 -8.03
CA ALA A 132 -8.89 24.42 -6.70
C ALA A 132 -9.66 25.14 -5.59
N SER A 133 -9.90 26.44 -5.78
CA SER A 133 -10.68 27.30 -4.88
C SER A 133 -12.19 27.00 -4.88
N LYS A 134 -12.77 26.55 -6.01
CA LYS A 134 -14.20 26.15 -6.17
C LYS A 134 -14.57 24.94 -5.31
N LEU A 135 -13.67 23.97 -5.25
CA LEU A 135 -13.84 22.78 -4.41
C LEU A 135 -13.47 23.05 -2.96
N PHE A 136 -12.50 23.95 -2.71
CA PHE A 136 -12.23 24.49 -1.36
C PHE A 136 -13.40 25.32 -0.80
N ALA A 137 -14.21 25.94 -1.67
CA ALA A 137 -15.42 26.68 -1.32
C ALA A 137 -16.62 25.77 -0.99
N ILE A 138 -16.48 24.44 -1.09
CA ILE A 138 -17.16 23.54 -0.17
C ILE A 138 -16.52 23.77 1.21
N THR A 139 -16.75 24.97 1.77
CA THR A 139 -16.50 25.20 3.19
C THR A 139 -17.37 24.17 3.90
N ALA A 140 -16.87 23.58 4.98
CA ALA A 140 -17.70 22.76 5.87
C ALA A 140 -19.04 23.44 6.18
N HIS A 141 -19.09 24.78 6.13
CA HIS A 141 -20.29 25.61 6.22
C HIS A 141 -21.25 25.55 5.00
N ALA A 142 -20.76 25.52 3.76
CA ALA A 142 -21.59 25.34 2.56
C ALA A 142 -22.08 23.89 2.44
N LEU A 143 -21.21 22.92 2.74
CA LEU A 143 -21.60 21.52 2.87
C LEU A 143 -22.64 21.35 3.99
N ALA A 144 -22.38 21.91 5.17
CA ALA A 144 -23.31 21.87 6.28
C ALA A 144 -24.60 22.64 6.00
N SER A 145 -24.58 23.75 5.25
CA SER A 145 -25.80 24.49 4.93
C SER A 145 -26.64 23.78 3.89
N THR A 146 -26.04 23.11 2.89
CA THR A 146 -26.77 22.29 1.92
C THR A 146 -27.26 20.99 2.56
N ILE A 147 -26.49 20.34 3.44
CA ILE A 147 -26.97 19.22 4.26
C ILE A 147 -28.08 19.68 5.21
N ARG A 148 -27.96 20.87 5.80
CA ARG A 148 -28.98 21.47 6.68
C ARG A 148 -30.23 21.89 5.89
N GLN A 149 -30.08 22.29 4.63
CA GLN A 149 -31.17 22.63 3.71
C GLN A 149 -31.86 21.36 3.15
N ALA A 150 -31.10 20.28 2.89
CA ALA A 150 -31.62 18.95 2.62
C ALA A 150 -32.30 18.33 3.86
N ARG A 151 -31.91 18.77 5.08
CA ARG A 151 -32.62 18.48 6.34
C ARG A 151 -33.88 19.32 6.55
N SER A 152 -34.03 20.48 5.91
CA SER A 152 -35.17 21.40 6.14
C SER A 152 -36.15 21.56 4.98
N GLY A 153 -35.81 21.11 3.76
CA GLY A 153 -36.75 21.00 2.64
C GLY A 153 -37.25 19.57 2.44
N ASP A 154 -38.49 19.30 2.84
CA ASP A 154 -39.35 18.14 2.51
C ASP A 154 -38.81 16.70 2.52
N SER A 155 -37.57 16.46 2.94
CA SER A 155 -37.07 15.11 3.19
C SER A 155 -37.03 14.86 4.70
N ALA A 156 -38.01 14.09 5.17
CA ALA A 156 -37.94 13.39 6.45
C ALA A 156 -36.80 12.33 6.49
N MET A 157 -35.80 12.41 5.61
CA MET A 157 -35.00 11.31 5.06
C MET A 157 -33.70 11.10 5.83
N LEU A 158 -32.83 12.12 5.91
CA LEU A 158 -31.65 12.09 6.80
C LEU A 158 -32.10 11.93 8.26
N GLY A 159 -33.18 12.59 8.68
CA GLY A 159 -33.77 12.36 10.00
C GLY A 159 -34.36 10.94 10.20
N ARG A 160 -34.76 10.23 9.13
CA ARG A 160 -35.18 8.81 9.21
C ARG A 160 -33.98 7.88 9.27
N ILE A 161 -32.90 8.18 8.55
CA ILE A 161 -31.61 7.48 8.63
C ILE A 161 -31.02 7.68 10.04
N ASP A 162 -30.96 8.92 10.53
CA ASP A 162 -30.52 9.28 11.89
C ASP A 162 -31.31 8.48 12.93
N ARG A 163 -32.65 8.48 12.84
CA ARG A 163 -33.50 7.70 13.75
C ARG A 163 -33.41 6.19 13.55
N ALA A 164 -33.02 5.70 12.37
CA ALA A 164 -32.81 4.27 12.15
C ALA A 164 -31.48 3.83 12.78
N MET A 165 -30.44 4.65 12.63
CA MET A 165 -29.12 4.46 13.24
C MET A 165 -29.17 4.53 14.76
N GLU A 166 -29.87 5.53 15.31
CA GLU A 166 -30.09 5.68 16.75
C GLU A 166 -30.85 4.49 17.35
N ARG A 167 -31.84 3.96 16.62
CA ARG A 167 -32.64 2.80 17.07
C ARG A 167 -31.89 1.48 17.01
N GLN A 168 -31.00 1.30 16.03
CA GLN A 168 -30.18 0.09 15.94
C GLN A 168 -29.03 0.09 16.94
N GLY A 169 -28.50 1.27 17.30
CA GLY A 169 -27.40 1.40 18.26
C GLY A 169 -26.06 0.85 17.77
N ARG A 170 -25.98 0.40 16.50
CA ARG A 170 -24.77 -0.18 15.89
C ARG A 170 -23.97 0.89 15.16
N ARG A 171 -22.65 0.72 15.12
CA ARG A 171 -21.74 1.51 14.29
C ARG A 171 -21.50 0.79 12.96
N VAL A 172 -21.58 1.49 11.84
CA VAL A 172 -21.23 0.94 10.53
C VAL A 172 -19.78 1.32 10.21
N VAL A 173 -18.95 0.35 9.86
CA VAL A 173 -17.56 0.57 9.45
C VAL A 173 -17.44 0.20 7.98
N VAL A 174 -17.22 1.18 7.13
CA VAL A 174 -16.99 0.99 5.69
C VAL A 174 -15.48 0.95 5.45
N MET A 175 -14.95 -0.23 5.13
CA MET A 175 -13.55 -0.42 4.78
C MET A 175 -13.39 -0.26 3.28
N VAL A 176 -12.52 0.66 2.86
CA VAL A 176 -12.24 0.96 1.46
C VAL A 176 -10.78 0.62 1.18
N ASP A 177 -10.52 -0.36 0.30
CA ASP A 177 -9.16 -0.76 -0.10
C ASP A 177 -8.83 -0.28 -1.52
N ASP A 178 -7.57 -0.39 -1.94
CA ASP A 178 -7.11 -0.19 -3.33
C ASP A 178 -7.47 1.18 -3.96
N VAL A 179 -7.71 2.23 -3.15
CA VAL A 179 -8.02 3.59 -3.67
C VAL A 179 -6.89 4.13 -4.54
N ASP A 180 -5.63 3.77 -4.25
CA ASP A 180 -4.45 4.14 -5.02
C ASP A 180 -4.39 3.51 -6.42
N ARG A 181 -5.29 2.59 -6.76
CA ARG A 181 -5.41 2.01 -8.12
C ARG A 181 -6.42 2.73 -9.01
N LEU A 182 -7.26 3.59 -8.44
CA LEU A 182 -8.25 4.34 -9.19
C LEU A 182 -7.59 5.41 -10.05
N ASP A 183 -8.23 5.73 -11.18
CA ASP A 183 -7.88 6.94 -11.92
C ASP A 183 -8.22 8.19 -11.10
N GLY A 184 -7.61 9.32 -11.46
CA GLY A 184 -7.72 10.55 -10.68
C GLY A 184 -9.14 11.10 -10.58
N ASP A 185 -10.02 10.81 -11.55
CA ASP A 185 -11.40 11.30 -11.55
C ASP A 185 -12.27 10.44 -10.63
N THR A 186 -12.16 9.13 -10.76
CA THR A 186 -12.88 8.17 -9.92
C THR A 186 -12.44 8.27 -8.46
N ALA A 187 -11.13 8.34 -8.19
CA ALA A 187 -10.59 8.55 -6.85
C ALA A 187 -11.15 9.83 -6.21
N PHE A 188 -11.25 10.90 -6.99
CA PHE A 188 -11.76 12.18 -6.53
C PHE A 188 -13.25 12.13 -6.18
N GLU A 189 -14.08 11.48 -7.00
CA GLU A 189 -15.51 11.29 -6.71
C GLU A 189 -15.74 10.41 -5.49
N LEU A 190 -14.92 9.37 -5.27
CA LEU A 190 -14.98 8.54 -4.07
C LEU A 190 -14.69 9.34 -2.80
N LEU A 191 -13.62 10.12 -2.82
CA LEU A 191 -13.24 10.95 -1.67
C LEU A 191 -14.28 12.04 -1.39
N LYS A 192 -14.87 12.63 -2.43
CA LYS A 192 -16.02 13.54 -2.28
C LYS A 192 -17.20 12.83 -1.62
N LEU A 193 -17.56 11.65 -2.09
CA LEU A 193 -18.65 10.87 -1.49
C LEU A 193 -18.38 10.61 0.00
N ILE A 194 -17.17 10.17 0.35
CA ILE A 194 -16.75 9.97 1.74
C ILE A 194 -16.93 11.27 2.55
N MET A 195 -16.52 12.42 2.00
CA MET A 195 -16.72 13.72 2.65
C MET A 195 -18.20 14.05 2.91
N LEU A 196 -19.09 13.71 1.99
CA LEU A 196 -20.53 13.96 2.12
C LEU A 196 -21.16 13.05 3.19
N MET A 197 -20.73 11.78 3.22
CA MET A 197 -21.20 10.79 4.18
C MET A 197 -20.73 11.08 5.62
N ARG A 198 -19.78 12.02 5.82
CA ARG A 198 -19.37 12.51 7.14
C ARG A 198 -20.48 13.17 7.97
N SER A 199 -21.66 13.36 7.40
CA SER A 199 -22.83 13.89 8.09
C SER A 199 -23.77 12.82 8.64
N LEU A 200 -23.52 11.56 8.32
CA LEU A 200 -24.31 10.44 8.80
C LEU A 200 -23.85 10.06 10.22
N PRO A 201 -24.74 9.84 11.19
CA PRO A 201 -24.33 9.41 12.50
C PRO A 201 -23.74 7.99 12.46
N ARG A 202 -22.81 7.66 13.34
CA ARG A 202 -22.33 6.28 13.58
C ARG A 202 -21.77 5.53 12.35
N VAL A 203 -21.29 6.24 11.32
CA VAL A 203 -20.56 5.65 10.19
C VAL A 203 -19.07 5.94 10.33
N VAL A 204 -18.20 4.96 10.14
CA VAL A 204 -16.75 5.14 10.13
C VAL A 204 -16.21 4.66 8.79
N PHE A 205 -15.44 5.50 8.12
CA PHE A 205 -14.71 5.10 6.92
C PHE A 205 -13.29 4.72 7.31
N LEU A 206 -12.84 3.54 6.90
CA LEU A 206 -11.46 3.08 7.03
C LEU A 206 -10.87 2.93 5.63
N VAL A 207 -10.10 3.92 5.19
CA VAL A 207 -9.62 4.04 3.81
C VAL A 207 -8.15 3.65 3.76
N ALA A 208 -7.84 2.51 3.17
CA ALA A 208 -6.46 2.08 2.94
C ALA A 208 -5.97 2.52 1.56
N CYS A 209 -4.85 3.23 1.51
CA CYS A 209 -4.26 3.68 0.26
C CYS A 209 -2.77 4.02 0.38
N ASP A 210 -2.09 4.13 -0.76
CA ASP A 210 -0.82 4.86 -0.84
C ASP A 210 -1.11 6.37 -0.95
N ARG A 211 -0.77 7.12 0.12
CA ARG A 211 -1.03 8.57 0.22
C ARG A 211 -0.42 9.32 -0.97
N THR A 212 0.79 8.97 -1.36
CA THR A 212 1.53 9.66 -2.41
C THR A 212 0.90 9.40 -3.78
N MET A 213 0.49 8.16 -4.03
CA MET A 213 -0.17 7.79 -5.29
C MET A 213 -1.54 8.46 -5.43
N VAL A 214 -2.37 8.43 -4.38
CA VAL A 214 -3.69 9.10 -4.42
C VAL A 214 -3.55 10.60 -4.56
N ALA A 215 -2.66 11.25 -3.80
CA ALA A 215 -2.40 12.69 -3.91
C ALA A 215 -1.95 13.08 -5.33
N LYS A 216 -1.06 12.28 -5.94
CA LYS A 216 -0.63 12.48 -7.32
C LYS A 216 -1.78 12.32 -8.31
N ALA A 217 -2.62 11.28 -8.13
CA ALA A 217 -3.73 11.00 -9.02
C ALA A 217 -4.74 12.15 -9.04
N ILE A 218 -5.12 12.68 -7.87
CA ILE A 218 -6.12 13.77 -7.79
C ILE A 218 -5.52 15.17 -8.00
N GLY A 219 -4.20 15.34 -7.85
CA GLY A 219 -3.53 16.63 -7.94
C GLY A 219 -3.75 17.37 -9.26
N HIS A 220 -3.98 16.64 -10.36
CA HIS A 220 -4.31 17.24 -11.66
C HIS A 220 -5.57 18.11 -11.64
N ARG A 221 -6.54 17.82 -10.75
CA ARG A 221 -7.78 18.61 -10.59
C ARG A 221 -7.55 19.97 -9.91
N PHE A 222 -6.43 20.14 -9.21
CA PHE A 222 -6.15 21.31 -8.37
C PHE A 222 -4.99 22.18 -8.90
N GLY A 223 -4.64 22.04 -10.19
CA GLY A 223 -3.53 22.77 -10.80
C GLY A 223 -2.26 21.94 -11.01
N GLY A 224 -2.34 20.61 -10.79
CA GLY A 224 -1.29 19.66 -11.18
C GLY A 224 -0.17 19.46 -10.18
N ARG A 225 -0.20 20.10 -9.01
CA ARG A 225 0.83 19.93 -7.98
C ARG A 225 0.42 18.82 -7.00
N HIS A 226 1.40 18.02 -6.61
CA HIS A 226 1.24 16.96 -5.61
C HIS A 226 0.74 17.51 -4.26
N ALA A 227 1.27 18.66 -3.84
CA ALA A 227 0.89 19.32 -2.59
C ALA A 227 -0.61 19.65 -2.49
N ASP A 228 -1.25 20.01 -3.61
CA ASP A 228 -2.68 20.34 -3.61
C ASP A 228 -3.54 19.08 -3.40
N GLY A 229 -3.09 17.92 -3.92
CA GLY A 229 -3.72 16.62 -3.65
C GLY A 229 -3.53 16.15 -2.20
N THR A 230 -2.35 16.35 -1.62
CA THR A 230 -2.10 16.06 -0.20
C THR A 230 -3.00 16.88 0.71
N ALA A 231 -3.11 18.20 0.45
CA ALA A 231 -3.98 19.09 1.22
C ALA A 231 -5.47 18.70 1.11
N PHE A 232 -5.89 18.12 -0.01
CA PHE A 232 -7.25 17.59 -0.14
C PHE A 232 -7.44 16.33 0.72
N LEU A 233 -6.51 15.37 0.68
CA LEU A 233 -6.58 14.15 1.51
C LEU A 233 -6.61 14.46 3.01
N GLU A 234 -5.81 15.42 3.48
CA GLU A 234 -5.82 15.87 4.88
C GLU A 234 -7.16 16.43 5.34
N LYS A 235 -7.98 16.97 4.41
CA LYS A 235 -9.34 17.42 4.73
C LYS A 235 -10.35 16.28 4.77
N VAL A 236 -10.17 15.28 3.91
CA VAL A 236 -11.05 14.11 3.83
C VAL A 236 -10.85 13.25 5.07
N VAL A 237 -9.58 12.95 5.40
CA VAL A 237 -9.17 12.05 6.47
C VAL A 237 -8.97 12.81 7.78
N GLN A 238 -9.80 12.52 8.78
CA GLN A 238 -9.66 13.13 10.11
C GLN A 238 -8.56 12.47 10.95
N VAL A 239 -8.36 11.17 10.79
CA VAL A 239 -7.33 10.41 11.51
C VAL A 239 -6.44 9.71 10.50
N GLY A 240 -5.24 10.26 10.27
CA GLY A 240 -4.24 9.65 9.41
C GLY A 240 -3.33 8.72 10.18
N LEU A 241 -3.29 7.45 9.79
CA LEU A 241 -2.45 6.42 10.39
C LEU A 241 -1.50 5.87 9.32
N ASP A 242 -0.20 6.04 9.54
CA ASP A 242 0.82 5.46 8.68
C ASP A 242 1.15 4.04 9.14
N ILE A 243 1.06 3.08 8.23
CA ILE A 243 1.41 1.68 8.49
C ILE A 243 2.90 1.62 8.77
N PRO A 244 3.33 1.12 9.94
CA PRO A 244 4.75 1.03 10.25
C PRO A 244 5.46 0.14 9.21
N PRO A 245 6.59 0.58 8.62
CA PRO A 245 7.36 -0.29 7.74
C PRO A 245 7.80 -1.54 8.50
N ALA A 246 7.86 -2.68 7.80
CA ALA A 246 8.34 -3.92 8.41
C ALA A 246 9.81 -3.72 8.85
N ALA A 247 10.14 -4.17 10.07
CA ALA A 247 11.49 -3.99 10.57
C ALA A 247 12.47 -4.85 9.76
N VAL A 248 13.69 -4.34 9.54
CA VAL A 248 14.71 -5.03 8.73
C VAL A 248 14.96 -6.46 9.23
N HIS A 249 15.02 -6.65 10.56
CA HIS A 249 15.21 -7.97 11.16
C HIS A 249 14.03 -8.93 10.93
N GLN A 250 12.80 -8.42 10.78
CA GLN A 250 11.62 -9.24 10.46
C GLN A 250 11.66 -9.71 9.01
N LEU A 251 12.03 -8.80 8.10
CA LEU A 251 12.23 -9.13 6.68
C LEU A 251 13.35 -10.15 6.49
N GLU A 252 14.48 -9.94 7.17
CA GLU A 252 15.61 -10.87 7.19
C GLU A 252 15.19 -12.24 7.72
N SER A 253 14.56 -12.29 8.90
CA SER A 253 14.12 -13.55 9.53
C SER A 253 13.12 -14.28 8.65
N TYR A 254 12.18 -13.56 8.03
CA TYR A 254 11.25 -14.14 7.06
C TYR A 254 11.98 -14.83 5.90
N ILE A 255 13.01 -14.20 5.31
CA ILE A 255 13.78 -14.81 4.22
C ILE A 255 14.54 -16.04 4.73
N VAL A 256 15.29 -15.92 5.82
CA VAL A 256 16.12 -17.02 6.35
C VAL A 256 15.26 -18.23 6.73
N GLU A 257 14.18 -18.02 7.47
CA GLU A 257 13.26 -19.08 7.88
C GLU A 257 12.60 -19.74 6.66
N SER A 258 12.18 -18.94 5.67
CA SER A 258 11.57 -19.47 4.45
C SER A 258 12.55 -20.26 3.57
N LEU A 259 13.82 -19.86 3.51
CA LEU A 259 14.84 -20.60 2.77
C LEU A 259 15.24 -21.89 3.51
N ALA A 260 15.35 -21.86 4.83
CA ALA A 260 15.68 -23.03 5.65
C ALA A 260 14.60 -24.14 5.56
N GLU A 261 13.32 -23.77 5.48
CA GLU A 261 12.22 -24.71 5.22
C GLU A 261 12.35 -25.41 3.85
N PHE A 262 12.90 -24.71 2.86
CA PHE A 262 12.96 -25.15 1.47
C PHE A 262 14.18 -26.00 1.16
N VAL A 263 15.38 -25.55 1.55
CA VAL A 263 16.64 -26.25 1.25
C VAL A 263 16.78 -27.55 2.05
N GLY A 264 15.94 -27.74 3.08
CA GLY A 264 16.07 -28.83 4.05
C GLY A 264 17.27 -28.57 4.96
N ARG A 265 17.18 -28.95 6.23
CA ARG A 265 18.28 -28.84 7.21
C ARG A 265 19.44 -29.81 6.93
N ASP A 266 19.64 -30.24 5.68
CA ASP A 266 20.63 -31.24 5.29
C ASP A 266 22.02 -30.64 4.96
N THR A 267 22.23 -29.36 5.25
CA THR A 267 23.58 -28.83 5.50
C THR A 267 24.07 -29.37 6.85
N ASN A 268 24.54 -30.61 6.89
CA ASN A 268 25.17 -31.20 8.08
C ASN A 268 26.61 -30.67 8.27
N SER A 269 26.83 -29.35 8.27
CA SER A 269 28.17 -28.78 8.34
C SER A 269 28.21 -27.48 9.14
N ASP A 270 28.28 -27.56 10.48
CA ASP A 270 28.67 -26.44 11.36
C ASP A 270 28.04 -25.07 10.96
N ASP A 271 26.73 -25.09 10.68
CA ASP A 271 25.99 -24.13 9.85
C ASP A 271 25.91 -22.66 10.32
N GLY A 272 26.48 -22.32 11.48
CA GLY A 272 26.45 -20.95 12.00
C GLY A 272 27.14 -19.94 11.08
N GLU A 273 28.32 -20.30 10.54
CA GLU A 273 29.09 -19.39 9.68
C GLU A 273 28.40 -19.13 8.34
N TYR A 274 27.71 -20.12 7.77
CA TYR A 274 26.99 -19.97 6.50
C TYR A 274 25.69 -19.18 6.69
N GLU A 275 24.95 -19.43 7.77
CA GLU A 275 23.78 -18.62 8.11
C GLU A 275 24.19 -17.16 8.37
N ASP A 276 25.29 -16.92 9.10
CA ASP A 276 25.82 -15.59 9.34
C ASP A 276 26.22 -14.89 8.03
N ALA A 277 26.86 -15.60 7.11
CA ALA A 277 27.20 -15.08 5.78
C ALA A 277 25.94 -14.71 4.96
N LEU A 278 24.91 -15.56 4.99
CA LEU A 278 23.61 -15.27 4.35
C LEU A 278 22.99 -14.03 4.98
N ARG A 279 22.91 -13.96 6.31
CA ARG A 279 22.33 -12.82 7.03
C ARG A 279 23.05 -11.51 6.71
N GLU A 280 24.37 -11.55 6.64
CA GLU A 280 25.17 -10.38 6.26
C GLU A 280 24.89 -9.96 4.81
N ALA A 281 24.86 -10.92 3.88
CA ALA A 281 24.51 -10.66 2.48
C ALA A 281 23.10 -10.08 2.34
N LEU A 282 22.12 -10.59 3.10
CA LEU A 282 20.76 -10.07 3.12
C LEU A 282 20.74 -8.61 3.59
N LYS A 283 21.42 -8.29 4.69
CA LYS A 283 21.48 -6.91 5.24
C LYS A 283 22.18 -5.93 4.30
N GLN A 284 23.30 -6.34 3.71
CA GLN A 284 24.13 -5.44 2.90
C GLN A 284 23.61 -5.26 1.46
N CYS A 285 23.01 -6.30 0.87
CA CYS A 285 22.72 -6.32 -0.56
C CYS A 285 21.24 -6.46 -0.90
N VAL A 286 20.47 -7.21 -0.09
CA VAL A 286 19.06 -7.53 -0.41
C VAL A 286 18.09 -6.53 0.22
N LEU A 287 18.16 -6.32 1.53
CA LEU A 287 17.24 -5.46 2.27
C LEU A 287 17.34 -3.95 1.91
N PRO A 288 18.44 -3.42 1.36
CA PRO A 288 18.47 -2.07 0.81
C PRO A 288 17.54 -1.88 -0.40
N ILE A 289 17.24 -2.93 -1.17
CA ILE A 289 16.37 -2.90 -2.36
C ILE A 289 15.00 -3.57 -2.12
N HIS A 290 14.93 -4.58 -1.25
CA HIS A 290 13.70 -5.30 -0.88
C HIS A 290 13.23 -4.90 0.52
N ARG A 291 12.51 -3.78 0.62
CA ARG A 291 12.11 -3.16 1.91
C ARG A 291 10.68 -3.48 2.37
N THR A 292 9.93 -4.25 1.60
CA THR A 292 8.52 -4.53 1.92
C THR A 292 8.25 -6.04 2.03
N PRO A 293 7.28 -6.47 2.86
CA PRO A 293 6.81 -7.85 2.95
C PRO A 293 6.54 -8.52 1.59
N ARG A 294 5.87 -7.81 0.68
CA ARG A 294 5.62 -8.29 -0.69
C ARG A 294 6.91 -8.46 -1.49
N SER A 295 7.86 -7.55 -1.33
CA SER A 295 9.12 -7.61 -2.06
C SER A 295 9.95 -8.83 -1.65
N VAL A 296 10.04 -9.12 -0.35
CA VAL A 296 10.79 -10.27 0.18
C VAL A 296 10.10 -11.61 -0.07
N SER A 297 8.76 -11.68 0.02
CA SER A 297 8.01 -12.89 -0.34
C SER A 297 8.18 -13.26 -1.80
N ARG A 298 8.13 -12.28 -2.71
CA ARG A 298 8.40 -12.51 -4.14
C ARG A 298 9.83 -12.99 -4.41
N LEU A 299 10.82 -12.50 -3.65
CA LEU A 299 12.20 -12.98 -3.73
C LEU A 299 12.29 -14.44 -3.30
N VAL A 300 11.72 -14.79 -2.14
CA VAL A 300 11.69 -16.16 -1.63
C VAL A 300 11.03 -17.10 -2.64
N ASP A 301 9.89 -16.71 -3.24
CA ASP A 301 9.20 -17.51 -4.25
C ASP A 301 10.04 -17.71 -5.52
N ALA A 302 10.74 -16.66 -5.97
CA ALA A 302 11.62 -16.74 -7.12
C ALA A 302 12.80 -17.68 -6.85
N VAL A 303 13.40 -17.59 -5.65
CA VAL A 303 14.50 -18.47 -5.23
C VAL A 303 14.02 -19.92 -5.15
N ARG A 304 12.90 -20.18 -4.47
CA ARG A 304 12.29 -21.52 -4.36
C ARG A 304 12.01 -22.14 -5.73
N PHE A 305 11.49 -21.34 -6.68
CA PHE A 305 11.17 -21.83 -8.02
C PHE A 305 12.42 -22.12 -8.88
N GLY A 306 13.46 -21.30 -8.73
CA GLY A 306 14.67 -21.36 -9.56
C GLY A 306 15.74 -22.32 -9.04
N PHE A 307 15.96 -22.33 -7.72
CA PHE A 307 17.10 -23.01 -7.11
C PHE A 307 17.04 -24.53 -7.25
N ASP A 308 15.85 -25.15 -7.17
CA ASP A 308 15.68 -26.60 -7.33
C ASP A 308 16.28 -27.16 -8.62
N LYS A 309 16.31 -26.34 -9.68
CA LYS A 309 16.82 -26.75 -11.00
C LYS A 309 18.33 -26.57 -11.15
N LEU A 310 18.93 -25.79 -10.26
CA LEU A 310 20.34 -25.40 -10.29
C LEU A 310 21.10 -25.89 -9.04
N ALA A 311 20.42 -26.61 -8.15
CA ALA A 311 20.99 -27.14 -6.93
C ALA A 311 22.21 -28.03 -7.25
N GLY A 312 23.35 -27.70 -6.66
CA GLY A 312 24.64 -28.36 -6.92
C GLY A 312 25.49 -27.71 -8.01
N GLU A 313 24.94 -26.76 -8.78
CA GLU A 313 25.68 -25.97 -9.78
C GLU A 313 25.98 -24.54 -9.30
N VAL A 314 25.15 -24.00 -8.40
CA VAL A 314 25.26 -22.63 -7.88
C VAL A 314 25.23 -22.60 -6.35
N ASP A 315 25.94 -21.65 -5.76
CA ASP A 315 25.82 -21.32 -4.33
C ASP A 315 24.49 -20.61 -4.05
N LEU A 316 23.87 -20.91 -2.91
CA LEU A 316 22.56 -20.37 -2.55
C LEU A 316 22.63 -18.86 -2.29
N ILE A 317 23.65 -18.36 -1.60
CA ILE A 317 23.79 -16.93 -1.29
C ILE A 317 23.95 -16.18 -2.61
N ASP A 318 24.82 -16.64 -3.50
CA ASP A 318 24.99 -16.04 -4.83
C ASP A 318 23.68 -16.03 -5.62
N PHE A 319 22.92 -17.13 -5.60
CA PHE A 319 21.64 -17.23 -6.28
C PHE A 319 20.60 -16.25 -5.71
N VAL A 320 20.52 -16.13 -4.38
CA VAL A 320 19.64 -15.16 -3.70
C VAL A 320 20.02 -13.73 -4.10
N LEU A 321 21.31 -13.39 -4.14
CA LEU A 321 21.78 -12.06 -4.52
C LEU A 321 21.42 -11.71 -5.97
N ILE A 322 21.60 -12.67 -6.89
CA ILE A 322 21.26 -12.48 -8.30
C ILE A 322 19.74 -12.34 -8.50
N GLU A 323 18.93 -13.14 -7.82
CA GLU A 323 17.47 -13.01 -7.87
C GLU A 323 16.98 -11.70 -7.23
N ALA A 324 17.62 -11.25 -6.15
CA ALA A 324 17.33 -9.96 -5.54
C ALA A 324 17.62 -8.82 -6.52
N LEU A 325 18.78 -8.82 -7.19
CA LEU A 325 19.08 -7.84 -8.24
C LEU A 325 18.07 -7.91 -9.39
N ARG A 326 17.72 -9.11 -9.86
CA ARG A 326 16.78 -9.29 -10.97
C ARG A 326 15.40 -8.70 -10.67
N LEU A 327 14.91 -8.85 -9.45
CA LEU A 327 13.58 -8.39 -9.04
C LEU A 327 13.57 -6.93 -8.57
N GLY A 328 14.58 -6.50 -7.82
CA GLY A 328 14.66 -5.17 -7.21
C GLY A 328 15.33 -4.12 -8.09
N SER A 329 16.19 -4.52 -9.02
CA SER A 329 16.90 -3.61 -9.93
C SER A 329 17.19 -4.27 -11.29
N PRO A 330 16.15 -4.49 -12.13
CA PRO A 330 16.30 -5.19 -13.42
C PRO A 330 17.36 -4.58 -14.34
N GLU A 331 17.51 -3.25 -14.32
CA GLU A 331 18.51 -2.53 -15.11
C GLU A 331 19.95 -2.90 -14.72
N VAL A 332 20.22 -3.01 -13.41
CA VAL A 332 21.52 -3.42 -12.86
C VAL A 332 21.77 -4.89 -13.16
N PHE A 333 20.75 -5.73 -13.01
CA PHE A 333 20.83 -7.14 -13.37
C PHE A 333 21.19 -7.32 -14.86
N ASP A 334 20.55 -6.58 -15.77
CA ASP A 334 20.87 -6.64 -17.21
C ASP A 334 22.28 -6.15 -17.52
N LEU A 335 22.77 -5.15 -16.79
CA LEU A 335 24.16 -4.68 -16.90
C LEU A 335 25.15 -5.78 -16.50
N VAL A 336 24.94 -6.41 -15.35
CA VAL A 336 25.77 -7.54 -14.87
C VAL A 336 25.73 -8.70 -15.87
N ARG A 337 24.54 -9.07 -16.35
CA ARG A 337 24.33 -10.17 -17.30
C ARG A 337 25.02 -9.92 -18.64
N SER A 338 25.06 -8.67 -19.11
CA SER A 338 25.70 -8.31 -20.39
C SER A 338 27.22 -8.16 -20.32
N HIS A 339 27.80 -8.13 -19.11
CA HIS A 339 29.24 -7.91 -18.89
C HIS A 339 29.90 -9.04 -18.07
N THR A 340 29.34 -10.25 -18.12
CA THR A 340 29.86 -11.43 -17.39
C THR A 340 31.32 -11.73 -17.68
N GLU A 341 31.79 -11.54 -18.92
CA GLU A 341 33.19 -11.74 -19.28
C GLU A 341 34.14 -10.77 -18.55
N VAL A 342 33.70 -9.55 -18.28
CA VAL A 342 34.51 -8.53 -17.58
C VAL A 342 34.51 -8.78 -16.07
N LEU A 343 33.38 -9.23 -15.54
CA LEU A 343 33.17 -9.42 -14.09
C LEU A 343 33.72 -10.75 -13.59
N CYS A 344 33.65 -11.82 -14.39
CA CYS A 344 34.07 -13.17 -13.99
C CYS A 344 35.50 -13.53 -14.43
N ASN A 345 36.04 -12.92 -15.49
CA ASN A 345 37.46 -13.12 -15.85
C ASN A 345 38.33 -12.05 -15.18
N GLY A 346 38.66 -12.28 -13.91
CA GLY A 346 39.72 -11.55 -13.24
C GLY A 346 41.04 -11.65 -14.03
N GLY A 347 41.41 -10.59 -14.76
CA GLY A 347 42.82 -10.30 -15.08
C GLY A 347 43.34 -10.44 -16.52
N ARG A 348 42.53 -10.33 -17.59
CA ARG A 348 43.12 -10.25 -18.97
C ARG A 348 42.59 -9.21 -19.94
N SER A 349 41.70 -8.31 -19.54
CA SER A 349 41.32 -7.18 -20.38
C SER A 349 41.69 -5.89 -19.67
N ARG A 350 42.78 -5.28 -20.15
CA ARG A 350 43.20 -3.92 -19.77
C ARG A 350 41.99 -3.00 -19.73
N GLY A 351 41.91 -2.21 -18.66
CA GLY A 351 40.89 -1.19 -18.49
C GLY A 351 40.85 -0.25 -19.69
N GLU A 352 39.75 -0.30 -20.44
CA GLU A 352 39.38 0.71 -21.43
C GLU A 352 37.88 0.71 -21.77
N VAL A 353 37.06 -0.11 -21.10
CA VAL A 353 35.62 -0.20 -21.41
C VAL A 353 34.80 0.08 -20.15
N LEU A 354 34.79 1.35 -19.72
CA LEU A 354 33.72 1.95 -18.92
C LEU A 354 34.05 3.43 -18.69
N LEU A 355 33.94 4.24 -19.75
CA LEU A 355 33.75 5.70 -19.66
C LEU A 355 33.28 6.29 -21.01
N ALA A 356 32.58 5.50 -21.82
CA ALA A 356 32.14 5.93 -23.15
C ALA A 356 30.68 5.54 -23.43
N SER A 357 29.75 5.93 -22.56
CA SER A 357 28.36 6.12 -23.02
C SER A 357 27.53 7.18 -22.29
N ARG A 358 28.02 7.80 -21.21
CA ARG A 358 27.35 8.95 -20.57
C ARG A 358 28.32 9.96 -19.96
N ALA A 359 29.08 10.67 -20.78
CA ALA A 359 29.58 12.00 -20.43
C ALA A 359 30.05 12.72 -21.69
N GLY A 360 29.24 13.66 -22.17
CA GLY A 360 29.78 14.73 -22.99
C GLY A 360 30.82 15.49 -22.17
N LYS A 361 32.07 15.48 -22.65
CA LYS A 361 33.20 16.36 -22.29
C LYS A 361 33.90 16.12 -20.95
N ASN A 362 35.20 15.86 -21.10
CA ASN A 362 36.33 16.18 -20.22
C ASN A 362 36.29 15.66 -18.79
N VAL A 363 37.00 14.56 -18.50
CA VAL A 363 38.14 14.55 -17.55
C VAL A 363 39.08 13.41 -17.96
N VAL A 364 40.34 13.78 -18.16
CA VAL A 364 41.48 12.88 -18.35
C VAL A 364 42.18 12.71 -17.00
N GLU A 365 42.57 11.47 -16.73
CA GLU A 365 43.67 11.03 -15.86
C GLU A 365 43.54 10.93 -14.33
N ARG A 366 44.06 9.77 -13.88
CA ARG A 366 44.61 9.38 -12.58
C ARG A 366 43.62 8.91 -11.52
N THR A 367 43.59 7.58 -11.34
CA THR A 367 43.95 6.93 -10.07
C THR A 367 44.18 5.43 -10.32
N GLY A 368 45.26 4.90 -9.75
CA GLY A 368 45.70 3.52 -9.98
C GLY A 368 44.92 2.50 -9.17
N SER A 369 44.93 1.25 -9.66
CA SER A 369 44.76 0.02 -8.89
C SER A 369 43.69 0.08 -7.78
N MET A 370 42.42 0.26 -8.14
CA MET A 370 41.31 -0.10 -7.25
C MET A 370 40.88 -1.54 -7.49
N SER A 371 40.73 -2.29 -6.39
CA SER A 371 40.23 -3.67 -6.41
C SER A 371 38.76 -3.70 -6.82
N THR A 372 38.33 -4.76 -7.51
CA THR A 372 36.97 -4.96 -8.03
C THR A 372 35.86 -4.85 -6.95
N ARG A 373 36.20 -5.10 -5.68
CA ARG A 373 35.29 -4.87 -4.53
C ARG A 373 34.92 -3.39 -4.33
N MET A 374 35.80 -2.47 -4.71
CA MET A 374 35.62 -1.03 -4.52
C MET A 374 34.75 -0.42 -5.63
N LEU A 375 34.84 -0.96 -6.85
CA LEU A 375 33.98 -0.57 -7.97
C LEU A 375 32.51 -0.94 -7.74
N LEU A 376 32.22 -2.12 -7.20
CA LEU A 376 30.85 -2.52 -6.86
C LEU A 376 30.27 -1.68 -5.72
N ALA A 377 31.08 -1.32 -4.71
CA ALA A 377 30.63 -0.46 -3.61
C ALA A 377 30.36 0.99 -4.09
N ASP A 378 31.25 1.56 -4.90
CA ASP A 378 31.09 2.91 -5.44
C ASP A 378 29.95 2.99 -6.47
N GLU A 379 29.77 1.97 -7.32
CA GLU A 379 28.63 1.91 -8.27
C GLU A 379 27.30 1.64 -7.56
N MET A 380 27.28 0.85 -6.48
CA MET A 380 26.11 0.70 -5.62
C MET A 380 25.81 1.99 -4.85
N GLU A 381 26.81 2.73 -4.36
CA GLU A 381 26.61 4.05 -3.75
C GLU A 381 26.09 5.08 -4.76
N LEU A 382 26.57 5.07 -6.01
CA LEU A 382 26.08 5.93 -7.09
C LEU A 382 24.66 5.55 -7.54
N ALA A 383 24.34 4.27 -7.61
CA ALA A 383 22.99 3.78 -7.92
C ALA A 383 22.00 4.07 -6.78
N LEU A 384 22.43 3.94 -5.52
CA LEU A 384 21.63 4.28 -4.34
C LEU A 384 21.51 5.82 -4.15
N GLY A 385 22.53 6.58 -4.52
CA GLY A 385 22.55 8.05 -4.46
C GLY A 385 21.76 8.75 -5.57
N SER A 386 21.45 8.04 -6.67
CA SER A 386 20.63 8.52 -7.79
C SER A 386 19.15 8.13 -7.67
N MET A 387 18.78 7.35 -6.65
CA MET A 387 17.37 7.23 -6.26
C MET A 387 16.87 8.57 -5.72
N PRO A 388 15.68 9.04 -6.12
CA PRO A 388 15.13 10.29 -5.59
C PRO A 388 15.05 10.17 -4.06
N ARG A 389 15.82 11.00 -3.36
CA ARG A 389 15.56 11.25 -1.94
C ARG A 389 14.14 11.81 -1.87
N VAL A 390 13.22 11.02 -1.33
CA VAL A 390 11.98 11.57 -0.80
C VAL A 390 12.43 12.44 0.37
N GLU A 391 12.53 13.74 0.13
CA GLU A 391 12.68 14.71 1.20
C GLU A 391 11.46 14.54 2.13
N ALA A 392 11.75 14.43 3.43
CA ALA A 392 10.80 14.18 4.50
C ALA A 392 9.75 15.29 4.64
#